data_AF-A0A2W4I777-F1
#
_entry.id   AF-A0A2W4I777-F1
#
_cell.length_a   1.000
_cell.length_b   1.000
_cell.length_c   1.000
_cell.angle_alpha   90.00
_cell.angle_beta   90.00
_cell.angle_gamma   90.00
#
_symmetry.space_group_name_H-M   'P 1'
#
loop_
_entity.id
_entity.type
_entity.pdbx_description
1 polymer ?
#
loop_
_entity_poly.entity_id
_entity_poly.type
_entity_poly.pdbx_seq_one_letter_code
_entity_poly.pdbx_strand_id
1 'polypeptide(L)'
;MAESDGSVSFYFFDLDDNLFFLPTKLYLWNAEAQQERAISSGQYAEVHDLLGRSGAWQEWAVREEFSYRDFRDEPGVSPADQPFCKDLLAAAQSPDSSWKGPSWPLLEHAAKSQRPVVFISARGHSAETIQAGFKALADKGILEAPLLILGIYTVMNPEVRKALGVTDQNITVPSLKKLAIKAAVEQALEKYGSAPPHRFGISDDDPNNVMLAINAMRDCKVKYPDKRFFVINTNKEHYVKLEVFPMLHPVTADAQGKKLLSQPDGQ
;
A
#
# COMPACT_ATOMS: atom_id res chain seq x y z
N MET A 1 -7.92 0.21 -19.90
CA MET A 1 -9.15 0.41 -20.71
C MET A 1 -10.41 0.11 -19.90
N ALA A 2 -11.52 0.78 -20.19
CA ALA A 2 -12.83 0.44 -19.63
C ALA A 2 -13.38 -0.83 -20.29
N GLU A 3 -14.10 -1.64 -19.52
CA GLU A 3 -14.82 -2.82 -20.02
C GLU A 3 -16.03 -2.40 -20.87
N SER A 4 -16.69 -3.35 -21.53
CA SER A 4 -17.88 -3.08 -22.36
C SER A 4 -19.06 -2.47 -21.59
N ASP A 5 -19.11 -2.65 -20.27
CA ASP A 5 -20.08 -2.05 -19.36
C ASP A 5 -19.61 -0.69 -18.77
N GLY A 6 -18.51 -0.15 -19.28
CA GLY A 6 -17.87 1.08 -18.77
C GLY A 6 -17.11 0.89 -17.46
N SER A 7 -17.08 -0.32 -16.88
CA SER A 7 -16.37 -0.56 -15.63
C SER A 7 -14.85 -0.50 -15.82
N VAL A 8 -14.17 -0.17 -14.75
CA VAL A 8 -12.71 -0.05 -14.69
C VAL A 8 -12.24 -0.82 -13.47
N SER A 9 -11.13 -1.54 -13.61
CA SER A 9 -10.44 -2.18 -12.50
C SER A 9 -9.27 -1.31 -12.05
N PHE A 10 -9.27 -0.96 -10.77
CA PHE A 10 -8.26 -0.13 -10.12
C PHE A 10 -7.39 -0.99 -9.21
N TYR A 11 -6.07 -0.75 -9.24
CA TYR A 11 -5.10 -1.52 -8.47
C TYR A 11 -4.35 -0.62 -7.48
N PHE A 12 -4.45 -0.94 -6.20
CA PHE A 12 -3.83 -0.20 -5.12
C PHE A 12 -2.67 -1.02 -4.55
N PHE A 13 -1.55 -0.35 -4.26
CA PHE A 13 -0.33 -1.00 -3.81
C PHE A 13 0.28 -0.26 -2.63
N ASP A 14 0.74 -1.00 -1.62
CA ASP A 14 1.84 -0.54 -0.77
C ASP A 14 3.17 -0.64 -1.53
N LEU A 15 4.08 0.31 -1.27
CA LEU A 15 5.38 0.37 -1.94
C LEU A 15 6.39 -0.56 -1.25
N ASP A 16 6.52 -0.40 0.06
CA ASP A 16 7.57 -1.04 0.85
C ASP A 16 7.23 -2.51 1.11
N ASP A 17 8.20 -3.39 0.84
CA ASP A 17 8.15 -4.85 1.03
C ASP A 17 7.07 -5.59 0.19
N ASN A 18 6.03 -4.90 -0.28
CA ASN A 18 5.01 -5.40 -1.19
C ASN A 18 5.37 -5.23 -2.69
N LEU A 19 5.86 -4.05 -3.08
CA LEU A 19 6.33 -3.80 -4.46
C LEU A 19 7.85 -3.82 -4.58
N PHE A 20 8.54 -3.31 -3.55
CA PHE A 20 9.98 -3.12 -3.60
C PHE A 20 10.66 -3.53 -2.30
N PHE A 21 11.76 -4.28 -2.44
CA PHE A 21 12.78 -4.44 -1.41
C PHE A 21 13.92 -3.45 -1.69
N LEU A 22 13.83 -2.25 -1.11
CA LEU A 22 14.80 -1.19 -1.33
C LEU A 22 15.89 -1.19 -0.25
N PRO A 23 17.12 -0.73 -0.57
CA PRO A 23 18.20 -0.60 0.40
C PRO A 23 17.98 0.54 1.44
N THR A 24 16.88 1.29 1.33
CA THR A 24 16.49 2.41 2.20
C THR A 24 16.65 2.06 3.68
N LYS A 25 17.25 2.96 4.46
CA LYS A 25 17.56 2.72 5.87
C LYS A 25 16.68 3.53 6.80
N LEU A 26 16.31 2.90 7.91
CA LEU A 26 15.84 3.56 9.12
C LEU A 26 16.99 3.65 10.11
N TYR A 27 17.00 4.69 10.93
CA TYR A 27 18.11 4.95 11.85
C TYR A 27 17.63 5.03 13.30
N LEU A 28 17.99 4.03 14.10
CA LEU A 28 17.70 4.00 15.53
C LEU A 28 18.80 4.72 16.30
N TRP A 29 18.43 5.43 17.37
CA TRP A 29 19.35 6.19 18.21
C TRP A 29 19.43 5.60 19.61
N ASN A 30 20.65 5.39 20.10
CA ASN A 30 20.96 5.11 21.50
C ASN A 30 21.54 6.38 22.14
N ALA A 31 20.78 6.97 23.07
CA ALA A 31 21.15 8.22 23.72
C ALA A 31 22.26 8.06 24.78
N GLU A 32 22.37 6.89 25.42
CA GLU A 32 23.40 6.64 26.43
C GLU A 32 24.76 6.43 25.76
N ALA A 33 24.81 5.59 24.73
CA ALA A 33 26.02 5.32 23.96
C ALA A 33 26.36 6.42 22.94
N GLN A 34 25.42 7.34 22.66
CA GLN A 34 25.51 8.33 21.58
C GLN A 34 25.77 7.67 20.21
N GLN A 35 25.09 6.55 19.94
CA GLN A 35 25.28 5.74 18.75
C GLN A 35 24.03 5.67 17.90
N GLU A 36 24.24 5.58 16.59
CA GLU A 36 23.19 5.35 15.62
C GLU A 36 23.34 3.95 15.00
N ARG A 37 22.21 3.28 14.77
CA ARG A 37 22.15 2.00 14.08
C ARG A 37 21.20 2.07 12.90
N ALA A 38 21.75 1.86 11.71
CA ALA A 38 20.96 1.70 10.49
C ALA A 38 20.34 0.30 10.41
N ILE A 39 19.06 0.22 10.11
CA ILE A 39 18.29 -1.02 9.91
C ILE A 39 17.39 -0.89 8.67
N SER A 40 16.99 -2.03 8.10
CA SER A 40 15.99 -2.09 7.00
C SER A 40 14.55 -1.96 7.53
N SER A 41 13.58 -1.77 6.62
CA SER A 41 12.14 -1.81 6.93
C SER A 41 11.73 -3.15 7.55
N GLY A 42 12.16 -4.27 6.96
CA GLY A 42 11.89 -5.61 7.48
C GLY A 42 12.47 -5.84 8.89
N GLN A 43 13.72 -5.42 9.13
CA GLN A 43 14.30 -5.47 10.48
C GLN A 43 13.53 -4.58 11.47
N TYR A 44 13.07 -3.41 11.03
CA TYR A 44 12.27 -2.54 11.88
C TYR A 44 10.93 -3.18 12.24
N ALA A 45 10.26 -3.84 11.30
CA ALA A 45 9.01 -4.56 11.57
C ALA A 45 9.17 -5.60 12.70
N GLU A 46 10.31 -6.30 12.76
CA GLU A 46 10.61 -7.28 13.82
C GLU A 46 10.89 -6.66 15.19
N VAL A 47 11.47 -5.46 15.25
CA VAL A 47 12.04 -4.89 16.49
C VAL A 47 11.30 -3.67 17.03
N HIS A 48 10.45 -3.01 16.24
CA HIS A 48 9.82 -1.74 16.63
C HIS A 48 9.02 -1.84 17.94
N ASP A 49 8.31 -2.94 18.15
CA ASP A 49 7.56 -3.22 19.38
C ASP A 49 8.47 -3.50 20.60
N LEU A 50 9.76 -3.76 20.37
CA LEU A 50 10.73 -4.05 21.42
C LEU A 50 11.51 -2.81 21.87
N LEU A 51 11.49 -1.73 21.09
CA LEU A 51 12.20 -0.49 21.39
C LEU A 51 11.73 0.09 22.75
N GLY A 52 12.68 0.47 23.60
CA GLY A 52 12.39 0.99 24.93
C GLY A 52 11.93 -0.04 25.96
N ARG A 53 11.71 -1.30 25.57
CA ARG A 53 11.36 -2.40 26.48
C ARG A 53 12.61 -3.09 26.99
N SER A 54 12.52 -3.68 28.19
CA SER A 54 13.64 -4.43 28.78
C SER A 54 14.16 -5.52 27.84
N GLY A 55 15.47 -5.51 27.59
CA GLY A 55 16.14 -6.42 26.66
C GLY A 55 17.10 -5.70 25.73
N ALA A 56 17.48 -6.36 24.63
CA ALA A 56 18.51 -5.88 23.69
C ALA A 56 18.17 -4.54 22.99
N TRP A 57 16.90 -4.14 23.00
CA TRP A 57 16.39 -2.95 22.33
C TRP A 57 15.97 -1.83 23.31
N GLN A 58 16.25 -2.00 24.61
CA GLN A 58 15.83 -1.06 25.66
C GLN A 58 16.35 0.36 25.44
N GLU A 59 17.61 0.50 25.03
CA GLU A 59 18.28 1.80 24.90
C GLU A 59 18.06 2.44 23.52
N TRP A 60 17.35 1.78 22.61
CA TRP A 60 17.16 2.22 21.24
C TRP A 60 15.81 2.90 21.07
N ALA A 61 15.80 4.04 20.39
CA ALA A 61 14.60 4.82 20.12
C ALA A 61 14.57 5.38 18.70
N VAL A 62 13.35 5.68 18.25
CA VAL A 62 13.09 6.45 17.03
C VAL A 62 13.13 7.94 17.37
N ARG A 63 13.74 8.73 16.49
CA ARG A 63 13.66 10.20 16.48
C ARG A 63 12.95 10.63 15.22
N GLU A 64 11.74 11.16 15.35
CA GLU A 64 10.82 11.43 14.24
C GLU A 64 11.47 12.19 13.06
N GLU A 65 12.35 13.15 13.34
CA GLU A 65 13.03 13.95 12.32
C GLU A 65 14.20 13.23 11.64
N PHE A 66 14.87 12.30 12.34
CA PHE A 66 16.16 11.74 11.91
C PHE A 66 16.09 10.27 11.50
N SER A 67 15.20 9.50 12.12
CA SER A 67 15.10 8.05 11.91
C SER A 67 14.55 7.68 10.55
N TYR A 68 13.74 8.56 9.95
CA TYR A 68 13.06 8.33 8.68
C TYR A 68 13.60 9.23 7.55
N ARG A 69 14.82 9.76 7.68
CA ARG A 69 15.38 10.72 6.72
C ARG A 69 15.47 10.17 5.30
N ASP A 70 15.82 8.89 5.11
CA ASP A 70 15.86 8.25 3.80
C ASP A 70 14.45 7.87 3.27
N PHE A 71 13.42 8.01 4.12
CA PHE A 71 12.02 7.80 3.77
C PHE A 71 11.31 9.12 3.40
N ARG A 72 12.06 10.23 3.26
CA ARG A 72 11.56 11.58 3.00
C ARG A 72 12.35 12.26 1.89
N ASP A 73 11.74 13.27 1.29
CA ASP A 73 12.45 14.14 0.35
C ASP A 73 13.45 15.05 1.09
N GLU A 74 14.60 15.22 0.48
CA GLU A 74 15.61 16.22 0.84
C GLU A 74 15.22 17.59 0.25
N PRO A 75 15.18 18.66 1.08
CA PRO A 75 14.91 20.01 0.60
C PRO A 75 15.92 20.48 -0.45
N GLY A 76 15.43 21.08 -1.54
CA GLY A 76 16.27 21.62 -2.62
C GLY A 76 16.83 20.58 -3.60
N VAL A 77 16.50 19.30 -3.41
CA VAL A 77 16.88 18.21 -4.33
C VAL A 77 15.74 17.97 -5.33
N SER A 78 16.10 17.74 -6.60
CA SER A 78 15.11 17.47 -7.65
C SER A 78 14.40 16.12 -7.39
N PRO A 79 13.13 15.94 -7.77
CA PRO A 79 12.41 14.68 -7.54
C PRO A 79 13.13 13.42 -8.08
N ALA A 80 13.86 13.54 -9.19
CA ALA A 80 14.61 12.42 -9.78
C ALA A 80 15.89 12.06 -9.00
N ASP A 81 16.40 12.99 -8.19
CA ASP A 81 17.63 12.84 -7.41
C ASP A 81 17.35 12.56 -5.92
N GLN A 82 16.09 12.43 -5.53
CA GLN A 82 15.70 12.11 -4.17
C GLN A 82 16.16 10.70 -3.73
N PRO A 83 16.33 10.45 -2.42
CA PRO A 83 16.75 9.15 -1.90
C PRO A 83 15.94 7.97 -2.46
N PHE A 84 14.60 8.09 -2.53
CA PHE A 84 13.75 7.05 -3.12
C PHE A 84 14.18 6.66 -4.55
N CYS A 85 14.40 7.64 -5.43
CA CYS A 85 14.76 7.38 -6.83
C CYS A 85 16.16 6.75 -6.93
N LYS A 86 17.10 7.20 -6.11
CA LYS A 86 18.46 6.63 -6.03
C LYS A 86 18.42 5.17 -5.59
N ASP A 87 17.72 4.88 -4.50
CA ASP A 87 17.57 3.53 -3.96
C ASP A 87 16.87 2.61 -4.95
N LEU A 88 15.79 3.08 -5.57
CA LEU A 88 15.03 2.33 -6.56
C LEU A 88 15.90 1.95 -7.76
N LEU A 89 16.66 2.90 -8.30
CA LEU A 89 17.54 2.65 -9.45
C LEU A 89 18.75 1.78 -9.08
N ALA A 90 19.30 1.93 -7.89
CA ALA A 90 20.39 1.07 -7.40
C ALA A 90 19.90 -0.38 -7.24
N ALA A 91 18.73 -0.57 -6.63
CA ALA A 91 18.12 -1.89 -6.47
C ALA A 91 17.82 -2.53 -7.83
N ALA A 92 17.24 -1.76 -8.77
CA ALA A 92 16.85 -2.25 -10.08
C ALA A 92 18.03 -2.60 -11.01
N GLN A 93 19.24 -2.13 -10.69
CA GLN A 93 20.48 -2.53 -11.38
C GLN A 93 21.06 -3.86 -10.88
N SER A 94 20.52 -4.42 -9.78
CA SER A 94 21.00 -5.68 -9.22
C SER A 94 20.60 -6.87 -10.11
N PRO A 95 21.51 -7.82 -10.38
CA PRO A 95 21.32 -8.87 -11.39
C PRO A 95 20.29 -9.94 -11.02
N ASP A 96 19.96 -10.11 -9.75
CA ASP A 96 19.13 -11.22 -9.25
C ASP A 96 17.63 -10.90 -9.17
N SER A 97 17.20 -9.69 -9.57
CA SER A 97 15.82 -9.21 -9.46
C SER A 97 15.21 -9.32 -8.05
N SER A 98 16.05 -9.50 -7.02
CA SER A 98 15.64 -9.69 -5.63
C SER A 98 14.96 -8.47 -5.02
N TRP A 99 15.05 -7.32 -5.67
CA TRP A 99 14.40 -6.07 -5.28
C TRP A 99 12.89 -6.05 -5.59
N LYS A 100 12.40 -6.97 -6.43
CA LYS A 100 10.98 -7.04 -6.81
C LYS A 100 10.18 -7.70 -5.69
N GLY A 101 9.27 -6.94 -5.10
CA GLY A 101 8.30 -7.42 -4.12
C GLY A 101 7.27 -8.38 -4.72
N PRO A 102 6.51 -9.09 -3.87
CA PRO A 102 5.56 -10.11 -4.31
C PRO A 102 4.41 -9.58 -5.18
N SER A 103 4.07 -8.29 -5.08
CA SER A 103 3.06 -7.64 -5.93
C SER A 103 3.60 -7.06 -7.23
N TRP A 104 4.89 -7.20 -7.52
CA TRP A 104 5.48 -6.71 -8.77
C TRP A 104 4.77 -7.26 -10.04
N PRO A 105 4.43 -8.56 -10.13
CA PRO A 105 3.70 -9.08 -11.30
C PRO A 105 2.30 -8.47 -11.48
N LEU A 106 1.63 -8.11 -10.38
CA LEU A 106 0.33 -7.42 -10.42
C LEU A 106 0.50 -6.00 -10.98
N LEU A 107 1.57 -5.29 -10.60
CA LEU A 107 1.89 -3.97 -11.13
C LEU A 107 2.17 -4.04 -12.63
N GLU A 108 2.97 -5.00 -13.09
CA GLU A 108 3.24 -5.21 -14.52
C GLU A 108 1.95 -5.50 -15.30
N HIS A 109 1.07 -6.34 -14.75
CA HIS A 109 -0.24 -6.59 -15.35
C HIS A 109 -1.08 -5.32 -15.46
N ALA A 110 -1.13 -4.51 -14.39
CA ALA A 110 -1.87 -3.25 -14.38
C ALA A 110 -1.31 -2.25 -15.42
N ALA A 111 0.02 -2.16 -15.54
CA ALA A 111 0.71 -1.34 -16.53
C ALA A 111 0.37 -1.78 -17.97
N LYS A 112 0.57 -3.06 -18.31
CA LYS A 112 0.28 -3.60 -19.65
C LYS A 112 -1.19 -3.44 -20.03
N SER A 113 -2.08 -3.61 -19.06
CA SER A 113 -3.54 -3.52 -19.26
C SER A 113 -4.08 -2.09 -19.19
N GLN A 114 -3.21 -1.08 -18.98
CA GLN A 114 -3.56 0.32 -18.79
C GLN A 114 -4.71 0.48 -17.78
N ARG A 115 -4.52 -0.15 -16.62
CA ARG A 115 -5.43 -0.08 -15.47
C ARG A 115 -4.94 1.03 -14.54
N PRO A 116 -5.83 1.89 -14.02
CA PRO A 116 -5.39 2.94 -13.13
C PRO A 116 -4.81 2.35 -11.83
N VAL A 117 -3.67 2.87 -11.41
CA VAL A 117 -2.97 2.44 -10.20
C VAL A 117 -2.97 3.52 -9.13
N VAL A 118 -2.99 3.11 -7.86
CA VAL A 118 -2.85 3.98 -6.70
C VAL A 118 -1.74 3.45 -5.82
N PHE A 119 -0.89 4.34 -5.32
CA PHE A 119 0.15 3.99 -4.35
C PHE A 119 -0.20 4.53 -2.98
N ILE A 120 -0.12 3.70 -1.95
CA ILE A 120 -0.45 4.04 -0.57
C ILE A 120 0.66 3.51 0.33
N SER A 121 1.54 4.38 0.83
CA SER A 121 2.73 3.98 1.59
C SER A 121 2.92 4.87 2.82
N ALA A 122 3.61 4.32 3.83
CA ALA A 122 4.05 5.06 5.02
C ALA A 122 5.25 5.99 4.75
N ARG A 123 5.80 6.01 3.53
CA ARG A 123 6.83 6.98 3.12
C ARG A 123 6.33 8.41 3.26
N GLY A 124 7.29 9.34 3.41
CA GLY A 124 7.08 10.79 3.46
C GLY A 124 7.48 11.54 2.19
N HIS A 125 7.97 10.84 1.17
CA HIS A 125 8.29 11.40 -0.15
C HIS A 125 7.06 12.08 -0.80
N SER A 126 7.29 13.10 -1.62
CA SER A 126 6.24 13.73 -2.42
C SER A 126 5.69 12.81 -3.52
N ALA A 127 4.53 13.17 -4.07
CA ALA A 127 3.96 12.43 -5.20
C ALA A 127 4.86 12.53 -6.44
N GLU A 128 5.48 13.69 -6.65
CA GLU A 128 6.41 13.98 -7.74
C GLU A 128 7.64 13.07 -7.68
N THR A 129 8.20 12.84 -6.48
CA THR A 129 9.30 11.89 -6.28
C THR A 129 8.92 10.46 -6.65
N ILE A 130 7.76 10.00 -6.16
CA ILE A 130 7.30 8.64 -6.48
C ILE A 130 7.04 8.49 -7.99
N GLN A 131 6.44 9.49 -8.64
CA GLN A 131 6.25 9.52 -10.09
C GLN A 131 7.59 9.48 -10.85
N ALA A 132 8.58 10.26 -10.40
CA ALA A 132 9.91 10.30 -11.01
C ALA A 132 10.58 8.92 -10.96
N GLY A 133 10.47 8.20 -9.83
CA GLY A 133 11.00 6.84 -9.70
C GLY A 133 10.36 5.85 -10.67
N PHE A 134 9.03 5.81 -10.76
CA PHE A 134 8.34 4.95 -11.73
C PHE A 134 8.64 5.34 -13.19
N LYS A 135 8.75 6.64 -13.48
CA LYS A 135 9.17 7.12 -14.80
C LYS A 135 10.57 6.60 -15.14
N ALA A 136 11.50 6.66 -14.20
CA ALA A 136 12.87 6.19 -14.41
C ALA A 136 12.94 4.67 -14.67
N LEU A 137 12.08 3.87 -14.01
CA LEU A 137 11.94 2.44 -14.31
C LEU A 137 11.40 2.19 -15.72
N ALA A 138 10.40 2.96 -16.16
CA ALA A 138 9.83 2.85 -17.51
C ALA A 138 10.83 3.29 -18.58
N ASP A 139 11.53 4.42 -18.39
CA ASP A 139 12.54 4.93 -19.32
C ASP A 139 13.69 3.94 -19.52
N LYS A 140 14.02 3.14 -18.50
CA LYS A 140 15.04 2.09 -18.54
C LYS A 140 14.52 0.74 -19.06
N GLY A 141 13.24 0.63 -19.40
CA GLY A 141 12.62 -0.62 -19.86
C GLY A 141 12.48 -1.69 -18.77
N ILE A 142 12.64 -1.32 -17.50
CA ILE A 142 12.48 -2.24 -16.35
C ILE A 142 11.01 -2.47 -16.08
N LEU A 143 10.21 -1.40 -16.18
CA LEU A 143 8.76 -1.50 -16.26
C LEU A 143 8.36 -1.53 -17.74
N GLU A 144 7.74 -2.62 -18.18
CA GLU A 144 7.44 -2.84 -19.61
C GLU A 144 6.47 -1.82 -20.24
N ALA A 145 5.68 -1.13 -19.43
CA ALA A 145 4.72 -0.12 -19.88
C ALA A 145 4.59 1.02 -18.86
N PRO A 146 4.30 2.25 -19.28
CA PRO A 146 4.06 3.35 -18.36
C PRO A 146 2.78 3.11 -17.54
N LEU A 147 2.81 3.56 -16.28
CA LEU A 147 1.69 3.47 -15.37
C LEU A 147 0.65 4.56 -15.62
N LEU A 148 -0.63 4.18 -15.56
CA LEU A 148 -1.73 5.13 -15.44
C LEU A 148 -1.97 5.46 -13.96
N ILE A 149 -1.18 6.37 -13.40
CA ILE A 149 -1.28 6.71 -11.98
C ILE A 149 -2.53 7.55 -11.73
N LEU A 150 -3.43 7.06 -10.88
CA LEU A 150 -4.61 7.79 -10.40
C LEU A 150 -4.27 8.66 -9.19
N GLY A 151 -3.52 8.11 -8.22
CA GLY A 151 -3.20 8.82 -6.98
C GLY A 151 -1.98 8.24 -6.27
N ILE A 152 -1.31 9.08 -5.49
CA ILE A 152 -0.15 8.71 -4.66
C ILE A 152 -0.39 9.29 -3.27
N TYR A 153 -0.45 8.41 -2.29
CA TYR A 153 -0.75 8.72 -0.90
C TYR A 153 0.40 8.22 -0.02
N THR A 154 1.47 9.00 0.02
CA THR A 154 2.58 8.87 0.97
C THR A 154 2.16 9.49 2.30
N VAL A 155 1.57 8.69 3.17
CA VAL A 155 0.74 9.22 4.26
C VAL A 155 1.52 9.93 5.36
N MET A 156 2.85 9.80 5.39
CA MET A 156 3.71 10.60 6.28
C MET A 156 4.14 11.94 5.67
N ASN A 157 3.79 12.19 4.41
CA ASN A 157 4.01 13.50 3.78
C ASN A 157 2.99 14.52 4.33
N PRO A 158 3.42 15.70 4.81
CA PRO A 158 2.52 16.71 5.38
C PRO A 158 1.41 17.18 4.42
N GLU A 159 1.71 17.35 3.14
CA GLU A 159 0.72 17.81 2.15
C GLU A 159 -0.33 16.72 1.88
N VAL A 160 0.07 15.44 1.86
CA VAL A 160 -0.88 14.32 1.76
C VAL A 160 -1.77 14.26 3.01
N ARG A 161 -1.21 14.41 4.22
CA ARG A 161 -2.02 14.44 5.46
C ARG A 161 -3.05 15.58 5.43
N LYS A 162 -2.63 16.76 4.99
CA LYS A 162 -3.50 17.92 4.82
C LYS A 162 -4.60 17.66 3.78
N ALA A 163 -4.26 17.06 2.64
CA ALA A 163 -5.22 16.70 1.60
C ALA A 163 -6.25 15.65 2.06
N LEU A 164 -5.86 14.75 2.98
CA LEU A 164 -6.75 13.80 3.63
C LEU A 164 -7.61 14.42 4.75
N GLY A 165 -7.49 15.73 5.00
CA GLY A 165 -8.27 16.44 6.02
C GLY A 165 -7.87 16.09 7.46
N VAL A 166 -6.65 15.61 7.66
CA VAL A 166 -6.16 15.18 8.98
C VAL A 166 -5.74 16.39 9.80
N THR A 167 -6.42 16.62 10.91
CA THR A 167 -6.10 17.67 11.89
C THR A 167 -5.44 17.13 13.15
N ASP A 168 -5.69 15.86 13.49
CA ASP A 168 -5.09 15.19 14.63
C ASP A 168 -3.64 14.80 14.35
N GLN A 169 -2.73 15.31 15.16
CA GLN A 169 -1.30 15.01 15.06
C GLN A 169 -0.97 13.58 15.49
N ASN A 170 -1.80 12.98 16.36
CA ASN A 170 -1.59 11.65 16.95
C ASN A 170 -2.21 10.51 16.13
N ILE A 171 -2.78 10.80 14.95
CA ILE A 171 -3.32 9.76 14.09
C ILE A 171 -2.21 8.78 13.68
N THR A 172 -2.52 7.49 13.77
CA THR A 172 -1.56 6.43 13.45
C THR A 172 -1.43 6.23 11.95
N VAL A 173 -0.27 5.72 11.50
CA VAL A 173 -0.04 5.35 10.09
C VAL A 173 -1.11 4.39 9.55
N PRO A 174 -1.52 3.34 10.28
CA PRO A 174 -2.67 2.51 9.89
C PRO A 174 -3.95 3.31 9.59
N SER A 175 -4.30 4.25 10.47
CA SER A 175 -5.50 5.08 10.30
C SER A 175 -5.37 6.01 9.08
N LEU A 176 -4.18 6.56 8.85
CA LEU A 176 -3.91 7.37 7.67
C LEU A 176 -4.01 6.57 6.36
N LYS A 177 -3.41 5.36 6.30
CA LYS A 177 -3.53 4.45 5.16
C LYS A 177 -5.00 4.12 4.88
N LYS A 178 -5.80 3.87 5.92
CA LYS A 178 -7.25 3.64 5.77
C LYS A 178 -7.98 4.83 5.15
N LEU A 179 -7.65 6.07 5.55
CA LEU A 179 -8.21 7.28 4.94
C LEU A 179 -7.78 7.40 3.46
N ALA A 180 -6.52 7.13 3.15
CA ALA A 180 -6.00 7.16 1.79
C ALA A 180 -6.72 6.17 0.85
N ILE A 181 -7.00 4.93 1.31
CA ILE A 181 -7.76 3.95 0.53
C ILE A 181 -9.15 4.49 0.17
N LYS A 182 -9.85 5.08 1.16
CA LYS A 182 -11.19 5.65 0.95
C LYS A 182 -11.15 6.84 -0.01
N ALA A 183 -10.19 7.74 0.16
CA ALA A 183 -9.99 8.89 -0.72
C ALA A 183 -9.69 8.47 -2.16
N ALA A 184 -8.87 7.42 -2.35
CA ALA A 184 -8.56 6.86 -3.67
C ALA A 184 -9.79 6.28 -4.38
N VAL A 185 -10.68 5.60 -3.64
CA VAL A 185 -11.97 5.14 -4.18
C VAL A 185 -12.83 6.33 -4.60
N GLU A 186 -12.93 7.37 -3.76
CA GLU A 186 -13.70 8.57 -4.08
C GLU A 186 -13.16 9.27 -5.33
N GLN A 187 -11.85 9.46 -5.42
CA GLN A 187 -11.18 10.04 -6.59
C GLN A 187 -11.44 9.24 -7.87
N ALA A 188 -11.43 7.90 -7.78
CA ALA A 188 -11.75 7.05 -8.91
C ALA A 188 -13.18 7.25 -9.40
N LEU A 189 -14.15 7.33 -8.48
CA LEU A 189 -15.56 7.52 -8.83
C LEU A 189 -15.84 8.93 -9.35
N GLU A 190 -15.13 9.94 -8.86
CA GLU A 190 -15.19 11.30 -9.40
C GLU A 190 -14.67 11.33 -10.84
N LYS A 191 -13.52 10.69 -11.10
CA LYS A 191 -12.86 10.72 -12.41
C LYS A 191 -13.50 9.84 -13.48
N TYR A 192 -13.98 8.65 -13.10
CA TYR A 192 -14.50 7.63 -14.03
C TYR A 192 -16.02 7.48 -13.99
N GLY A 193 -16.70 8.28 -13.16
CA GLY A 193 -18.13 8.19 -12.93
C GLY A 193 -18.48 7.17 -11.86
N SER A 194 -19.57 7.42 -11.13
CA SER A 194 -20.02 6.53 -10.05
C SER A 194 -20.98 5.45 -10.53
N ALA A 195 -21.56 5.57 -11.73
CA ALA A 195 -22.58 4.64 -12.23
C ALA A 195 -22.04 3.26 -12.64
N PRO A 196 -20.88 3.12 -13.31
CA PRO A 196 -20.40 1.80 -13.73
C PRO A 196 -20.00 0.91 -12.53
N PRO A 197 -20.06 -0.42 -12.66
CA PRO A 197 -19.73 -1.37 -11.59
C PRO A 197 -18.21 -1.54 -11.44
N HIS A 198 -17.50 -0.47 -11.05
CA HIS A 198 -16.05 -0.48 -10.89
C HIS A 198 -15.55 -1.52 -9.86
N ARG A 199 -14.31 -1.97 -10.08
CA ARG A 199 -13.61 -2.96 -9.26
C ARG A 199 -12.38 -2.34 -8.64
N PHE A 200 -12.19 -2.49 -7.35
CA PHE A 200 -11.04 -1.97 -6.61
C PHE A 200 -10.30 -3.13 -5.97
N GLY A 201 -9.00 -3.27 -6.24
CA GLY A 201 -8.17 -4.29 -5.62
C GLY A 201 -6.99 -3.65 -4.92
N ILE A 202 -6.73 -4.01 -3.67
CA ILE A 202 -5.51 -3.61 -2.94
C ILE A 202 -4.67 -4.85 -2.62
N SER A 203 -3.36 -4.73 -2.81
CA SER A 203 -2.39 -5.80 -2.51
C SER A 203 -1.43 -5.38 -1.42
N ASP A 204 -1.10 -6.32 -0.54
CA ASP A 204 -0.15 -6.15 0.56
C ASP A 204 0.39 -7.52 1.01
N ASP A 205 1.62 -7.55 1.50
CA ASP A 205 2.31 -8.77 1.96
C ASP A 205 2.33 -8.90 3.49
N ASP A 206 2.08 -7.82 4.23
CA ASP A 206 2.00 -7.81 5.68
C ASP A 206 0.57 -8.15 6.18
N PRO A 207 0.40 -9.15 7.06
CA PRO A 207 -0.91 -9.53 7.58
C PRO A 207 -1.69 -8.40 8.27
N ASN A 208 -1.02 -7.47 8.96
CA ASN A 208 -1.70 -6.36 9.64
C ASN A 208 -2.22 -5.33 8.62
N ASN A 209 -1.41 -5.02 7.59
CA ASN A 209 -1.84 -4.17 6.49
C ASN A 209 -2.95 -4.82 5.65
N VAL A 210 -2.93 -6.15 5.45
CA VAL A 210 -4.03 -6.90 4.81
C VAL A 210 -5.33 -6.72 5.62
N MET A 211 -5.28 -6.86 6.95
CA MET A 211 -6.44 -6.66 7.81
C MET A 211 -6.95 -5.21 7.79
N LEU A 212 -6.04 -4.24 7.79
CA LEU A 212 -6.37 -2.82 7.60
C LEU A 212 -7.08 -2.60 6.26
N ALA A 213 -6.55 -3.18 5.18
CA ALA A 213 -7.11 -3.07 3.84
C ALA A 213 -8.52 -3.69 3.77
N ILE A 214 -8.75 -4.85 4.38
CA ILE A 214 -10.09 -5.46 4.51
C ILE A 214 -11.04 -4.51 5.22
N ASN A 215 -10.62 -3.91 6.33
CA ASN A 215 -11.45 -2.96 7.08
C ASN A 215 -11.78 -1.70 6.25
N ALA A 216 -10.82 -1.15 5.51
CA ALA A 216 -11.04 -0.01 4.63
C ALA A 216 -12.01 -0.34 3.49
N MET A 217 -11.79 -1.47 2.82
CA MET A 217 -12.61 -1.96 1.71
C MET A 217 -14.04 -2.31 2.14
N ARG A 218 -14.22 -2.81 3.37
CA ARG A 218 -15.54 -3.04 3.96
C ARG A 218 -16.30 -1.73 4.14
N ASP A 219 -15.65 -0.70 4.66
CA ASP A 219 -16.28 0.62 4.81
C ASP A 219 -16.66 1.20 3.44
N CYS A 220 -15.81 1.01 2.42
CA CYS A 220 -16.14 1.36 1.03
C CYS A 220 -17.30 0.53 0.48
N LYS A 221 -17.38 -0.78 0.76
CA LYS A 221 -18.48 -1.65 0.31
C LYS A 221 -19.83 -1.25 0.90
N VAL A 222 -19.84 -0.82 2.16
CA VAL A 222 -21.05 -0.28 2.81
C VAL A 222 -21.52 1.00 2.10
N LYS A 223 -20.58 1.89 1.76
CA LYS A 223 -20.88 3.16 1.07
C LYS A 223 -21.24 2.97 -0.41
N TYR A 224 -20.62 2.00 -1.08
CA TYR A 224 -20.73 1.74 -2.51
C TYR A 224 -21.08 0.25 -2.78
N PRO A 225 -22.31 -0.18 -2.48
CA PRO A 225 -22.70 -1.60 -2.50
C PRO A 225 -22.67 -2.23 -3.89
N ASP A 226 -22.78 -1.45 -4.96
CA ASP A 226 -22.74 -1.91 -6.34
C ASP A 226 -21.31 -2.07 -6.89
N LYS A 227 -20.30 -1.59 -6.15
CA LYS A 227 -18.88 -1.77 -6.47
C LYS A 227 -18.33 -3.06 -5.89
N ARG A 228 -17.27 -3.56 -6.50
CA ARG A 228 -16.57 -4.77 -6.03
C ARG A 228 -15.22 -4.38 -5.44
N PHE A 229 -14.93 -4.92 -4.26
CA PHE A 229 -13.70 -4.63 -3.53
C PHE A 229 -12.96 -5.93 -3.26
N PHE A 230 -11.68 -5.94 -3.56
CA PHE A 230 -10.80 -7.09 -3.40
C PHE A 230 -9.61 -6.71 -2.53
N VAL A 231 -9.20 -7.65 -1.69
CA VAL A 231 -7.93 -7.60 -0.97
C VAL A 231 -7.11 -8.81 -1.43
N ILE A 232 -5.87 -8.55 -1.83
CA ILE A 232 -4.95 -9.55 -2.35
C ILE A 232 -3.83 -9.69 -1.33
N ASN A 233 -3.83 -10.77 -0.57
CA ASN A 233 -2.71 -11.14 0.27
C ASN A 233 -1.63 -11.74 -0.62
N THR A 234 -0.44 -11.13 -0.61
CA THR A 234 0.72 -11.54 -1.41
C THR A 234 1.87 -12.06 -0.54
N ASN A 235 1.60 -12.35 0.74
CA ASN A 235 2.55 -12.97 1.64
C ASN A 235 3.08 -14.30 1.05
N LYS A 236 4.37 -14.59 1.28
CA LYS A 236 5.13 -15.69 0.66
C LYS A 236 4.48 -17.09 0.77
N GLU A 237 3.64 -17.32 1.77
CA GLU A 237 2.96 -18.61 1.96
C GLU A 237 1.61 -18.71 1.22
N HIS A 238 1.00 -17.57 0.86
CA HIS A 238 -0.39 -17.51 0.43
C HIS A 238 -0.64 -16.35 -0.55
N TYR A 239 -0.79 -16.68 -1.84
CA TYR A 239 -1.37 -15.74 -2.80
C TYR A 239 -2.90 -15.90 -2.82
N VAL A 240 -3.60 -15.06 -2.07
CA VAL A 240 -5.06 -15.19 -1.89
C VAL A 240 -5.76 -13.88 -2.25
N LYS A 241 -6.68 -13.96 -3.21
CA LYS A 241 -7.58 -12.88 -3.58
C LYS A 241 -8.93 -13.06 -2.89
N LEU A 242 -9.25 -12.14 -1.99
CA LEU A 242 -10.50 -12.13 -1.22
C LEU A 242 -11.42 -11.03 -1.76
N GLU A 243 -12.69 -11.35 -2.01
CA GLU A 243 -13.72 -10.35 -2.29
C GLU A 243 -14.45 -9.96 -1.00
N VAL A 244 -14.66 -8.66 -0.79
CA VAL A 244 -15.37 -8.13 0.37
C VAL A 244 -16.87 -8.05 0.07
N PHE A 245 -17.66 -8.85 0.79
CA PHE A 245 -19.12 -8.87 0.70
C PHE A 245 -19.76 -8.04 1.83
N PRO A 246 -20.99 -7.52 1.62
CA PRO A 246 -21.77 -6.91 2.69
C PRO A 246 -22.09 -7.95 3.79
N MET A 247 -22.05 -7.57 5.07
CA MET A 247 -22.38 -8.50 6.17
C MET A 247 -23.80 -9.10 6.08
N LEU A 248 -24.72 -8.45 5.37
CA LEU A 248 -26.09 -8.97 5.15
C LEU A 248 -26.17 -10.07 4.08
N HIS A 249 -25.06 -10.35 3.38
CA HIS A 249 -24.93 -11.47 2.46
C HIS A 249 -23.92 -12.47 3.01
N PRO A 250 -24.31 -13.39 3.92
CA PRO A 250 -23.48 -14.56 4.13
C PRO A 250 -23.37 -15.29 2.79
N VAL A 251 -22.16 -15.75 2.45
CA VAL A 251 -21.85 -16.52 1.22
C VAL A 251 -22.70 -17.80 1.09
N THR A 252 -23.46 -18.14 2.13
CA THR A 252 -24.38 -19.27 2.22
C THR A 252 -25.86 -18.92 2.03
N ALA A 253 -26.23 -17.66 1.79
CA ALA A 253 -27.61 -17.30 1.48
C ALA A 253 -27.87 -17.46 -0.02
N ASP A 254 -28.69 -18.44 -0.39
CA ASP A 254 -29.29 -18.45 -1.72
C ASP A 254 -30.11 -17.17 -1.93
N ALA A 255 -30.30 -16.78 -3.20
CA ALA A 255 -31.05 -15.58 -3.56
C ALA A 255 -32.56 -15.64 -3.19
N GLN A 256 -33.00 -16.68 -2.46
CA GLN A 256 -34.39 -17.01 -2.17
C GLN A 256 -34.65 -17.28 -0.67
N GLY A 257 -33.67 -17.07 0.21
CA GLY A 257 -33.82 -17.22 1.67
C GLY A 257 -34.02 -18.65 2.16
N LYS A 258 -33.63 -19.69 1.40
CA LYS A 258 -33.68 -21.08 1.88
C LYS A 258 -32.37 -21.48 2.57
N LYS A 259 -32.49 -22.07 3.76
CA LYS A 259 -31.35 -22.68 4.46
C LYS A 259 -30.81 -23.85 3.64
N LEU A 260 -29.54 -23.78 3.25
CA LEU A 260 -28.88 -24.82 2.42
C LEU A 260 -28.45 -26.07 3.21
N LEU A 261 -28.76 -26.16 4.49
CA LEU A 261 -28.49 -27.33 5.32
C LEU A 261 -29.78 -27.75 6.02
N SER A 262 -30.55 -28.61 5.36
CA SER A 262 -31.44 -29.52 6.07
C SER A 262 -30.55 -30.45 6.88
N GLN A 263 -30.75 -30.47 8.21
CA GLN A 263 -30.21 -31.53 9.05
C GLN A 263 -30.63 -32.88 8.43
N PRO A 264 -29.74 -33.88 8.36
CA PRO A 264 -30.20 -35.22 8.05
C PRO A 264 -31.10 -35.65 9.20
N ASP A 265 -32.36 -35.88 8.86
CA ASP A 265 -33.32 -36.55 9.74
C ASP A 265 -32.68 -37.84 10.24
N GLY A 266 -32.79 -38.05 11.56
CA GLY A 266 -32.09 -39.12 12.25
C GLY A 266 -32.42 -40.52 11.72
N GLN A 267 -31.44 -41.40 11.90
CA GLN A 267 -31.61 -42.80 12.32
C GLN A 267 -30.55 -43.13 13.35
#